data_AF-A0ABD0NH42-F1
#
_entry.id   AF-A0ABD0NH42-F1
#
_cell.length_a   1.000
_cell.length_b   1.000
_cell.length_c   1.000
_cell.angle_alpha   90.00
_cell.angle_beta   90.00
_cell.angle_gamma   90.00
#
_symmetry.space_group_name_H-M   'P 1'
#
loop_
_entity.id
_entity.type
_entity.pdbx_description
1 polymer ?
#
loop_
_entity_poly.entity_id
_entity_poly.type
_entity_poly.pdbx_seq_one_letter_code
_entity_poly.pdbx_strand_id
1 'polypeptide(L)'
;MGFAGIAVGAAMAGLRPICEFMTFNFSMQAIDQVINSAAKTYYMSAGLQPVPIVFRGPNGASAGVAAQHSQCFAAWYGHCPGLKVVSPWSAEDAKGLLKAAIRDDNP
;
A
#
# COMPACT_ATOMS: atom_id res chain seq x y z
N MET A 1 -12.09 5.84 0.47
CA MET A 1 -12.78 5.00 1.48
C MET A 1 -13.37 3.69 0.93
N GLY A 2 -14.03 3.66 -0.24
CA GLY A 2 -14.74 2.45 -0.71
C GLY A 2 -13.86 1.22 -1.00
N PHE A 3 -13.05 1.26 -2.04
CA PHE A 3 -12.35 0.04 -2.51
C PHE A 3 -11.18 -0.39 -1.61
N ALA A 4 -10.48 0.55 -0.97
CA ALA A 4 -9.39 0.20 -0.06
C ALA A 4 -9.89 -0.55 1.19
N GLY A 5 -11.04 -0.16 1.75
CA GLY A 5 -11.64 -0.89 2.88
C GLY A 5 -12.13 -2.28 2.47
N ILE A 6 -12.72 -2.41 1.27
CA ILE A 6 -13.09 -3.72 0.71
C ILE A 6 -11.84 -4.60 0.53
N ALA A 7 -10.74 -4.05 0.02
CA ALA A 7 -9.50 -4.79 -0.16
C ALA A 7 -8.89 -5.22 1.18
N VAL A 8 -8.87 -4.34 2.19
CA VAL A 8 -8.38 -4.70 3.53
C VAL A 8 -9.25 -5.78 4.17
N GLY A 9 -10.59 -5.66 4.08
CA GLY A 9 -11.51 -6.69 4.57
C GLY A 9 -11.34 -8.02 3.82
N ALA A 10 -11.13 -7.98 2.51
CA ALA A 10 -10.84 -9.17 1.70
C ALA A 10 -9.51 -9.83 2.12
N ALA A 11 -8.48 -9.04 2.41
CA ALA A 11 -7.21 -9.54 2.92
C ALA A 11 -7.37 -10.23 4.29
N MET A 12 -8.16 -9.63 5.19
CA MET A 12 -8.48 -10.22 6.49
C MET A 12 -9.29 -11.51 6.36
N ALA A 13 -10.14 -11.61 5.33
CA ALA A 13 -10.93 -12.80 5.01
C ALA A 13 -10.14 -13.91 4.26
N GLY A 14 -8.82 -13.74 4.09
CA GLY A 14 -7.93 -14.77 3.54
C GLY A 14 -7.61 -14.63 2.04
N LEU A 15 -8.05 -13.55 1.37
CA LEU A 15 -7.59 -13.23 0.01
C LEU A 15 -6.26 -12.46 0.03
N ARG A 16 -5.64 -12.28 -1.13
CA ARG A 16 -4.37 -11.53 -1.29
C ARG A 16 -4.52 -10.39 -2.31
N PRO A 17 -5.30 -9.35 -2.01
CA PRO A 17 -5.64 -8.31 -2.97
C PRO A 17 -4.44 -7.43 -3.34
N ILE A 18 -4.46 -6.95 -4.58
CA ILE A 18 -3.57 -5.90 -5.08
C ILE A 18 -4.44 -4.68 -5.35
N CYS A 19 -4.36 -3.69 -4.48
CA CYS A 19 -5.17 -2.48 -4.48
C CYS A 19 -4.41 -1.36 -5.22
N GLU A 20 -4.89 -0.97 -6.40
CA GLU A 20 -4.24 0.06 -7.23
C GLU A 20 -4.90 1.43 -7.06
N PHE A 21 -4.08 2.43 -6.77
CA PHE A 21 -4.43 3.85 -6.83
C PHE A 21 -3.96 4.43 -8.16
N MET A 22 -4.79 5.29 -8.77
CA MET A 22 -4.40 6.06 -9.97
C MET A 22 -3.10 6.85 -9.76
N THR A 23 -2.92 7.37 -8.55
CA THR A 23 -1.65 7.91 -8.03
C THR A 23 -1.67 7.85 -6.51
N PHE A 24 -0.51 7.70 -5.88
CA PHE A 24 -0.39 7.76 -4.42
C PHE A 24 -0.76 9.13 -3.83
N ASN A 25 -0.90 10.19 -4.64
CA ASN A 25 -1.47 11.43 -4.15
C ASN A 25 -2.92 11.24 -3.66
N PHE A 26 -3.67 10.33 -4.29
CA PHE A 26 -5.07 10.06 -3.95
C PHE A 26 -5.24 8.96 -2.91
N SER A 27 -4.16 8.23 -2.56
CA SER A 27 -4.22 7.23 -1.47
C SER A 27 -4.47 7.88 -0.11
N MET A 28 -4.26 9.20 0.04
CA MET A 28 -4.65 9.95 1.23
C MET A 28 -6.16 9.83 1.56
N GLN A 29 -7.03 9.66 0.56
CA GLN A 29 -8.47 9.43 0.79
C GLN A 29 -8.79 8.03 1.36
N ALA A 30 -7.80 7.13 1.37
CA ALA A 30 -7.87 5.77 1.89
C ALA A 30 -6.93 5.56 3.08
N ILE A 31 -6.36 6.65 3.63
CA ILE A 31 -5.28 6.56 4.62
C ILE A 31 -5.67 5.78 5.87
N ASP A 32 -6.89 5.94 6.35
CA ASP A 32 -7.36 5.23 7.54
C ASP A 32 -7.33 3.71 7.34
N GLN A 33 -7.70 3.24 6.14
CA GLN A 33 -7.67 1.82 5.80
C GLN A 33 -6.24 1.29 5.61
N VAL A 34 -5.34 2.12 5.07
CA VAL A 34 -3.92 1.74 4.90
C VAL A 34 -3.19 1.71 6.25
N ILE A 35 -3.32 2.77 7.05
CA ILE A 35 -2.55 2.95 8.28
C ILE A 35 -3.25 2.31 9.47
N ASN A 36 -4.47 2.73 9.79
CA ASN A 36 -5.12 2.33 11.04
C ASN A 36 -5.71 0.91 10.95
N SER A 37 -6.20 0.50 9.77
CA SER A 37 -6.69 -0.86 9.57
C SER A 37 -5.55 -1.82 9.18
N ALA A 38 -5.00 -1.74 7.97
CA ALA A 38 -4.03 -2.74 7.50
C ALA A 38 -2.76 -2.79 8.35
N ALA A 39 -2.05 -1.67 8.51
CA ALA A 39 -0.75 -1.67 9.17
C ALA A 39 -0.79 -2.02 10.67
N LYS A 40 -1.90 -1.75 11.38
CA LYS A 40 -1.99 -2.00 12.83
C LYS A 40 -2.59 -3.34 13.19
N THR A 41 -3.39 -3.95 12.32
CA THR A 41 -4.18 -5.14 12.69
C THR A 41 -3.31 -6.28 13.22
N TYR A 42 -2.17 -6.57 12.58
CA TYR A 42 -1.30 -7.66 13.04
C TYR A 42 -0.80 -7.43 14.48
N TYR A 43 -0.40 -6.20 14.81
CA TYR A 43 0.00 -5.83 16.16
C TYR A 43 -1.17 -5.83 17.15
N MET A 44 -2.30 -5.23 16.77
CA MET A 44 -3.50 -5.11 17.61
C MET A 44 -4.17 -6.46 17.91
N SER A 45 -3.98 -7.43 17.02
CA SER A 45 -4.45 -8.81 17.19
C SER A 45 -3.44 -9.72 17.89
N ALA A 46 -2.35 -9.18 18.46
CA ALA A 46 -1.27 -9.96 19.07
C ALA A 46 -0.67 -11.02 18.12
N GLY A 47 -0.58 -10.70 16.82
CA GLY A 47 -0.03 -11.57 15.79
C GLY A 47 -1.02 -12.59 15.22
N LEU A 48 -2.31 -12.54 15.59
CA LEU A 48 -3.30 -13.53 15.15
C LEU A 48 -3.85 -13.25 13.74
N GLN A 49 -3.93 -11.98 13.34
CA GLN A 49 -4.56 -11.58 12.08
C GLN A 49 -3.55 -10.89 11.14
N PRO A 50 -2.94 -11.62 10.19
CA PRO A 50 -2.18 -11.01 9.12
C PRO A 50 -3.10 -10.27 8.14
N VAL A 51 -2.55 -9.29 7.43
CA VAL A 51 -3.26 -8.51 6.40
C VAL A 51 -2.42 -8.52 5.12
N PRO A 52 -2.48 -9.61 4.33
CA PRO A 52 -1.69 -9.76 3.11
C PRO A 52 -2.29 -8.93 1.96
N ILE A 53 -1.88 -7.67 1.84
CA ILE A 53 -2.38 -6.74 0.80
C ILE A 53 -1.22 -5.94 0.21
N VAL A 54 -1.27 -5.69 -1.10
CA VAL A 54 -0.34 -4.76 -1.77
C VAL A 54 -1.09 -3.51 -2.21
N PHE A 55 -0.67 -2.35 -1.71
CA PHE A 55 -1.10 -1.05 -2.23
C PHE A 55 -0.09 -0.57 -3.28
N ARG A 56 -0.56 -0.25 -4.49
CA ARG A 56 0.32 0.18 -5.59
C ARG A 56 -0.25 1.37 -6.36
N GLY A 57 0.63 2.06 -7.06
CA GLY A 57 0.30 3.22 -7.87
C GLY A 57 1.55 4.05 -8.16
N PRO A 58 1.50 4.96 -9.14
CA PRO A 58 2.59 5.88 -9.39
C PRO A 58 2.74 6.89 -8.24
N ASN A 59 3.99 7.20 -7.89
CA ASN A 59 4.37 8.12 -6.81
C ASN A 59 5.55 9.00 -7.26
N GLY A 60 5.54 10.27 -6.86
CA GLY A 60 6.53 11.26 -7.32
C GLY A 60 6.09 12.02 -8.59
N ALA A 61 6.99 12.83 -9.14
CA ALA A 61 6.70 13.72 -10.25
C ALA A 61 6.51 12.96 -11.58
N SER A 62 5.54 13.41 -12.37
CA SER A 62 5.33 12.98 -13.76
C SER A 62 5.14 14.21 -14.67
N ALA A 63 5.33 14.03 -15.97
CA ALA A 63 5.22 15.13 -16.93
C ALA A 63 3.77 15.58 -17.10
N GLY A 64 3.50 16.89 -16.91
CA GLY A 64 2.22 17.51 -17.27
C GLY A 64 1.05 17.24 -16.31
N VAL A 65 1.28 16.71 -15.10
CA VAL A 65 0.20 16.31 -14.17
C VAL A 65 -0.07 17.28 -13.01
N ALA A 66 0.64 18.41 -12.96
CA ALA A 66 0.51 19.47 -11.96
C ALA A 66 0.74 19.02 -10.50
N ALA A 67 0.47 19.92 -9.54
CA ALA A 67 0.87 19.75 -8.14
C ALA A 67 0.21 18.56 -7.44
N GLN A 68 -1.07 18.27 -7.73
CA GLN A 68 -1.84 17.21 -7.08
C GLN A 68 -1.47 15.78 -7.52
N HIS A 69 -0.56 15.62 -8.48
CA HIS A 69 -0.09 14.32 -8.97
C HIS A 69 1.42 14.16 -8.87
N SER A 70 2.11 15.04 -8.14
CA SER A 70 3.59 15.13 -8.17
C SER A 70 4.26 14.97 -6.82
N GLN A 71 3.51 14.75 -5.73
CA GLN A 71 4.12 14.54 -4.42
C GLN A 71 4.73 13.14 -4.30
N CYS A 72 5.79 13.03 -3.52
CA CYS A 72 6.40 11.75 -3.16
C CYS A 72 6.04 11.40 -1.71
N PHE A 73 5.20 10.38 -1.54
CA PHE A 73 4.73 9.93 -0.22
C PHE A 73 5.55 8.79 0.39
N ALA A 74 6.65 8.37 -0.25
CA ALA A 74 7.48 7.26 0.21
C ALA A 74 7.99 7.47 1.64
N ALA A 75 8.48 8.68 1.96
CA ALA A 75 8.96 9.01 3.30
C ALA A 75 7.83 9.02 4.34
N TRP A 76 6.64 9.48 3.97
CA TRP A 76 5.51 9.58 4.90
C TRP A 76 4.95 8.20 5.27
N TYR A 77 4.69 7.35 4.28
CA TYR A 77 4.29 5.97 4.52
C TYR A 77 5.43 5.17 5.18
N GLY A 78 6.70 5.44 4.83
CA GLY A 78 7.85 4.79 5.44
C GLY A 78 8.01 5.12 6.93
N HIS A 79 7.41 6.22 7.40
CA HIS A 79 7.39 6.60 8.82
C HIS A 79 6.21 6.00 9.58
N CYS A 80 5.37 5.19 8.93
CA CYS A 80 4.21 4.56 9.54
C CYS A 80 4.53 3.10 9.91
N PRO A 81 4.64 2.75 11.20
CA PRO A 81 4.98 1.38 11.61
C PRO A 81 3.93 0.37 11.15
N GLY A 82 4.39 -0.82 10.74
CA GLY A 82 3.53 -1.89 10.24
C GLY A 82 3.33 -1.90 8.72
N LEU A 83 3.88 -0.92 8.00
CA LEU A 83 3.94 -0.92 6.53
C LEU A 83 5.34 -1.29 6.03
N LYS A 84 5.39 -2.04 4.93
CA LYS A 84 6.59 -2.18 4.10
C LYS A 84 6.48 -1.29 2.87
N VAL A 85 7.34 -0.27 2.78
CA VAL A 85 7.32 0.69 1.68
C VAL A 85 8.49 0.46 0.73
N VAL A 86 8.17 0.25 -0.55
CA VAL A 86 9.14 -0.06 -1.59
C VAL A 86 8.91 0.84 -2.80
N SER A 87 9.99 1.39 -3.36
CA SER A 87 9.96 2.16 -4.60
C SER A 87 10.90 1.50 -5.62
N PRO A 88 10.39 0.78 -6.63
CA PRO A 88 11.23 0.19 -7.66
C PRO A 88 11.83 1.26 -8.59
N TRP A 89 12.97 0.97 -9.20
CA TRP A 89 13.65 1.86 -10.14
C TRP A 89 13.75 1.25 -11.54
N SER A 90 14.07 -0.04 -11.65
CA SER A 90 14.17 -0.75 -12.93
C SER A 90 12.96 -1.65 -13.22
N ALA A 91 12.84 -2.12 -14.47
CA ALA A 91 11.82 -3.10 -14.85
C ALA A 91 12.03 -4.46 -14.16
N GLU A 92 13.29 -4.83 -13.91
CA GLU A 92 13.64 -6.04 -13.16
C GLU A 92 13.20 -5.91 -11.70
N ASP A 93 13.52 -4.79 -11.05
CA ASP A 93 13.09 -4.49 -9.68
C ASP A 93 11.57 -4.49 -9.58
N ALA A 94 10.87 -3.82 -10.49
CA ALA A 94 9.42 -3.75 -10.49
C ALA A 94 8.78 -5.16 -10.56
N LYS A 95 9.31 -6.05 -11.40
CA LYS A 95 8.85 -7.43 -11.51
C LYS A 95 9.19 -8.25 -10.25
N GLY A 96 10.41 -8.16 -9.77
CA GLY A 96 10.91 -8.92 -8.64
C GLY A 96 10.22 -8.53 -7.33
N LEU A 97 10.23 -7.24 -7.03
CA LEU A 97 9.68 -6.67 -5.81
C LEU A 97 8.17 -6.81 -5.75
N LEU A 98 7.44 -6.65 -6.87
CA LEU A 98 6.00 -6.87 -6.87
C LEU A 98 5.66 -8.34 -6.57
N LYS A 99 6.39 -9.30 -7.15
CA LYS A 99 6.19 -10.72 -6.85
C LYS A 99 6.52 -11.06 -5.41
N ALA A 100 7.56 -10.43 -4.84
CA ALA A 100 7.90 -10.59 -3.44
C ALA A 100 6.81 -10.00 -2.52
N ALA A 101 6.35 -8.77 -2.79
CA ALA A 101 5.31 -8.10 -2.03
C ALA A 101 3.98 -8.89 -2.03
N ILE A 102 3.56 -9.43 -3.18
CA ILE A 102 2.33 -10.25 -3.27
C ILE A 102 2.41 -11.50 -2.37
N ARG A 103 3.61 -12.02 -2.10
CA ARG A 103 3.85 -13.22 -1.29
C ARG A 103 4.12 -12.90 0.19
N ASP A 104 4.24 -11.63 0.54
CA ASP A 104 4.45 -11.19 1.91
C ASP A 104 3.11 -11.14 2.67
N ASP A 105 3.09 -11.56 3.93
CA ASP A 105 1.87 -11.54 4.75
C ASP A 105 1.61 -10.19 5.44
N ASN A 106 2.49 -9.22 5.23
CA ASN A 106 2.38 -7.87 5.73
C ASN A 106 1.89 -6.90 4.64
N PRO A 107 1.24 -5.80 5.04
CA PRO A 107 0.92 -4.69 4.15
C PRO A 107 2.12 -3.78 3.83
#